data_AF-A0A565C6Y3-F1
#
_entry.id   AF-A0A565C6Y3-F1
#
_cell.length_a   1.000
_cell.length_b   1.000
_cell.length_c   1.000
_cell.angle_alpha   90.00
_cell.angle_beta   90.00
_cell.angle_gamma   90.00
#
_symmetry.space_group_name_H-M   'P 1'
#
loop_
_entity.id
_entity.type
_entity.pdbx_description
1 polymer ?
#
loop_
_entity_poly.entity_id
_entity_poly.type
_entity_poly.pdbx_seq_one_letter_code
_entity_poly.pdbx_strand_id
1 'polypeptide(L)' 'MMIAIVSGIEAIEQRLLFKGKEREDKEYLHMIGVGDGDKVFLLQDPSFKEQKLLHLPITV' A
#
# COMPACT_ATOMS: atom_id res chain seq x y z
N MET A 1 7.90 -0.64 6.21
CA MET A 1 7.46 0.06 7.44
C MET A 1 7.33 1.57 7.27
N MET A 2 8.30 2.30 6.69
CA MET A 2 8.21 3.78 6.60
C MET A 2 7.02 4.33 5.79
N ILE A 3 6.60 3.65 4.72
CA ILE A 3 5.55 4.13 3.81
C ILE A 3 4.17 4.19 4.50
N ALA A 4 3.86 3.25 5.39
CA ALA A 4 2.60 3.21 6.12
C ALA A 4 2.40 4.42 7.04
N ILE A 5 3.48 4.86 7.69
CA ILE A 5 3.45 5.98 8.63
C ILE A 5 3.15 7.29 7.88
N VAL A 6 3.78 7.50 6.73
CA VAL A 6 3.63 8.75 5.96
C VAL A 6 2.36 8.80 5.11
N SER A 7 1.86 7.64 4.66
CA SER A 7 0.64 7.57 3.84
C SER A 7 -0.64 7.46 4.66
N GLY A 8 -0.55 7.00 5.92
CA GLY A 8 -1.72 6.66 6.73
C GLY A 8 -2.47 5.41 6.27
N ILE A 9 -1.92 4.67 5.30
CA ILE A 9 -2.47 3.41 4.79
C ILE A 9 -1.75 2.27 5.51
N GLU A 10 -2.49 1.30 6.05
CA GLU A 10 -1.88 0.12 6.67
C GLU A 10 -1.11 -0.72 5.65
N ALA A 11 0.01 -1.32 6.03
CA ALA A 11 0.90 -2.02 5.09
C ALA A 11 0.18 -3.11 4.28
N ILE A 12 -0.76 -3.83 4.91
CA ILE A 12 -1.55 -4.89 4.26
C ILE A 12 -2.52 -4.34 3.20
N GLU A 13 -2.88 -3.06 3.29
CA GLU A 13 -3.75 -2.38 2.34
C GLU A 13 -2.95 -1.67 1.24
N GLN A 14 -1.62 -1.77 1.22
CA GLN A 14 -0.78 -1.06 0.26
C GLN A 14 -0.50 -1.91 -0.98
N ARG A 15 -0.71 -1.31 -2.15
CA ARG A 15 -0.31 -1.86 -3.44
C ARG A 15 0.67 -0.90 -4.10
N LEU A 16 1.92 -1.34 -4.25
CA LEU A 16 2.98 -0.55 -4.88
C LEU A 16 3.05 -0.86 -6.37
N LEU A 17 3.01 0.17 -7.21
CA LEU A 17 3.22 0.04 -8.65
C LEU A 17 4.45 0.82 -9.08
N PHE A 18 5.33 0.14 -9.82
CA PHE A 18 6.48 0.75 -10.47
C PHE A 18 6.61 0.23 -11.90
N LYS A 19 6.70 1.16 -12.86
CA LYS A 19 6.76 0.86 -14.31
C LYS A 19 5.61 -0.04 -14.78
N GLY A 20 4.39 0.22 -14.30
CA GLY A 20 3.17 -0.51 -14.70
C GLY A 20 3.07 -1.93 -14.13
N LYS A 21 3.96 -2.32 -13.22
CA LYS A 21 3.91 -3.62 -12.52
C LYS A 21 3.68 -3.40 -11.04
N GLU A 22 2.73 -4.15 -10.50
CA GLU A 22 2.53 -4.29 -9.06
C GLU A 22 3.67 -5.08 -8.44
N ARG A 23 4.03 -4.72 -7.21
CA ARG A 23 5.19 -5.24 -6.49
C ARG A 23 4.77 -5.91 -5.20
N GLU A 24 5.40 -7.04 -4.91
CA GLU A 24 5.15 -7.81 -3.70
C GLU A 24 5.99 -7.30 -2.52
N ASP A 25 5.55 -7.56 -1.29
CA ASP A 25 6.22 -7.12 -0.05
C ASP A 25 7.70 -7.52 0.06
N LYS A 26 8.12 -8.56 -0.66
CA LYS A 26 9.50 -9.08 -0.64
C LYS A 26 10.40 -8.45 -1.70
N GLU A 27 9.88 -7.58 -2.55
CA GLU A 27 10.65 -6.89 -3.58
C GLU A 27 11.18 -5.54 -3.06
N TYR A 28 12.49 -5.47 -2.78
CA TYR A 28 13.14 -4.20 -2.44
C TYR A 28 13.25 -3.28 -3.65
N LEU A 29 13.15 -1.97 -3.41
CA LEU A 29 13.25 -0.90 -4.42
C LEU A 29 14.48 -1.02 -5.33
N HIS A 30 15.64 -1.39 -4.78
CA HIS A 30 16.88 -1.56 -5.56
C HIS A 30 16.84 -2.78 -6.51
N MET A 31 16.09 -3.84 -6.16
CA MET A 31 15.94 -5.03 -7.01
C MET A 31 15.02 -4.77 -8.20
N ILE A 32 14.07 -3.83 -8.05
CA ILE A 32 13.12 -3.45 -9.09
C ILE A 32 13.60 -2.26 -9.94
N GLY A 33 14.82 -1.77 -9.67
CA GLY A 33 15.46 -0.69 -10.42
C GLY A 33 14.87 0.69 -10.17
N VAL A 34 14.35 0.95 -8.96
CA VAL A 34 13.98 2.30 -8.51
C VAL A 34 15.25 3.04 -8.15
N GLY A 35 15.53 4.11 -8.88
CA GLY A 35 16.64 5.01 -8.64
C GLY A 35 16.24 6.28 -7.89
N ASP A 36 17.21 7.17 -7.70
CA ASP A 36 16.95 8.51 -7.20
C ASP A 36 16.09 9.30 -8.21
N GLY A 37 15.10 10.05 -7.70
CA GLY A 37 14.18 10.84 -8.52
C GLY A 37 13.06 10.05 -9.22
N ASP A 38 13.08 8.71 -9.17
CA ASP A 38 12.02 7.88 -9.73
C ASP A 38 10.71 8.03 -8.93
N LYS A 39 9.58 7.98 -9.65
CA LYS A 39 8.24 8.02 -9.05
C LYS A 39 7.69 6.60 -8.91
N VAL A 40 7.16 6.30 -7.73
CA VAL A 40 6.44 5.05 -7.42
C VAL A 40 5.00 5.41 -7.06
N PHE A 41 4.05 4.62 -7.53
CA PHE A 41 2.64 4.79 -7.16
C PHE A 41 2.30 3.90 -5.97
N LEU A 42 1.63 4.48 -4.98
CA LEU A 42 1.06 3.78 -3.84
C LEU A 42 -0.46 3.83 -3.97
N LEU A 43 -1.11 2.68 -4.08
CA LEU A 43 -2.56 2.54 -4.11
C LEU A 43 -3.03 1.85 -2.82
N GLN A 44 -4.19 2.24 -2.34
CA GLN A 44 -4.88 1.53 -1.27
C GLN A 44 -5.74 0.43 -1.89
N ASP A 45 -5.62 -0.80 -1.41
CA ASP A 45 -6.46 -1.90 -1.82
C ASP A 45 -7.92 -1.68 -1.32
N PRO A 46 -8.90 -1.57 -2.23
CA PRO A 46 -10.29 -1.31 -1.84
C PRO A 46 -10.93 -2.48 -1.06
N SER A 47 -10.43 -3.71 -1.20
CA SER A 47 -10.99 -4.89 -0.53
C SER A 47 -10.88 -4.84 0.99
N PHE A 48 -9.92 -4.08 1.53
CA PHE A 48 -9.73 -3.90 2.97
C PHE A 48 -10.60 -2.78 3.56
N LYS A 49 -11.06 -1.82 2.74
CA LYS A 49 -11.99 -0.76 3.20
C LYS A 49 -13.30 -1.35 3.70
N GLU A 50 -13.75 -2.45 3.09
CA GLU A 50 -15.01 -3.12 3.42
C GLU A 50 -14.93 -3.86 4.76
N GLN A 51 -13.76 -4.38 5.14
CA GLN A 51 -13.56 -5.09 6.42
C GLN A 51 -13.56 -4.14 7.62
N LYS A 52 -13.13 -2.89 7.43
CA LYS A 52 -13.12 -1.86 8.48
C LYS A 52 -14.54 -1.38 8.83
N LEU A 53 -15.47 -1.42 7.86
CA LEU A 53 -16.87 -1.02 8.08
C LEU A 53 -17.65 -2.05 8.93
N LEU A 54 -17.31 -3.34 8.81
CA LEU A 54 -17.96 -4.44 9.54
C LEU A 54 -17.64 -4.46 11.06
N HIS A 55 -16.63 -3.71 11.49
CA HIS A 55 -16.21 -3.60 12.91
C HIS A 55 -16.73 -2.34 13.61
N LEU A 56 -17.58 -1.54 12.96
CA LEU A 56 -18.27 -0.46 13.65
C LEU A 56 -19.32 -1.08 14.60
N PRO A 57 -19.27 -0.80 15.92
CA PRO A 57 -20.29 -1.28 16.82
C PRO A 57 -21.64 -0.75 16.34
N ILE A 58 -22.60 -1.67 16.16
CA ILE A 58 -24.00 -1.31 15.94
C ILE A 58 -24.41 -0.46 17.14
N THR A 59 -24.48 0.85 16.94
CA THR A 59 -24.98 1.76 17.95
C THR A 59 -26.49 1.63 17.91
N VAL A 60 -27.03 0.87 18.85
CA VAL A 60 -28.48 0.78 19.15
C VAL A 60 -28.92 1.98 19.98
#